data_AF-A0A535SJH6-F1
#
_entry.id   AF-A0A535SJH6-F1
#
_cell.length_a   1.000
_cell.length_b   1.000
_cell.length_c   1.000
_cell.angle_alpha   90.00
_cell.angle_beta   90.00
_cell.angle_gamma   90.00
#
_symmetry.space_group_name_H-M   'P 1'
#
loop_
_entity.id
_entity.type
_entity.pdbx_description
1 polymer ?
#
loop_
_entity_poly.entity_id
_entity_poly.type
_entity_poly.pdbx_seq_one_letter_code
_entity_poly.pdbx_strand_id
1 'polypeptide(L)'
;MVQPLGAPASGQKRTFEKRWVAILVSGCLLVGLIGFLVGVNRSSVTIRSCKAYAAPTQATATCDDGWAYAIPVANVKWRDAIGVWHEGGRPDCLPLGPQEVNALTFATVDVRVEGVGWRPVVWVSC
;
A
#
# COMPACT_ATOMS: atom_id res chain seq x y z
N MET A 1 4.93 38.68 -73.82
CA MET A 1 5.81 38.37 -72.68
C MET A 1 4.92 38.37 -71.44
N VAL A 2 4.47 37.20 -70.95
CA VAL A 2 3.62 37.09 -69.75
C VAL A 2 4.08 35.89 -68.94
N GLN A 3 4.62 36.12 -67.74
CA GLN A 3 4.95 35.07 -66.77
C GLN A 3 3.67 34.67 -65.98
N PRO A 4 3.44 33.38 -65.69
CA PRO A 4 2.36 32.97 -64.80
C PRO A 4 2.75 33.15 -63.33
N LEU A 5 1.74 33.51 -62.54
CA LEU A 5 1.76 33.72 -61.09
C LEU A 5 2.40 32.54 -60.34
N GLY A 6 3.42 32.83 -59.53
CA GLY A 6 3.98 31.88 -58.58
C GLY A 6 3.02 31.62 -57.42
N ALA A 7 2.77 30.35 -57.12
CA ALA A 7 2.17 29.90 -55.86
C ALA A 7 3.26 29.66 -54.81
N PRO A 8 3.07 30.12 -53.57
CA PRO A 8 3.58 29.39 -52.41
C PRO A 8 2.53 29.40 -51.27
N ALA A 9 2.39 28.42 -50.38
CA ALA A 9 2.98 27.10 -50.21
C ALA A 9 2.02 26.31 -49.30
N SER A 10 1.49 25.18 -49.74
CA SER A 10 0.71 24.27 -48.88
C SER A 10 1.66 23.34 -48.14
N GLY A 11 2.41 23.86 -47.16
CA GLY A 11 3.56 23.14 -46.58
C GLY A 11 3.65 23.05 -45.06
N GLN A 12 2.69 23.58 -44.30
CA GLN A 12 2.89 23.83 -42.87
C GLN A 12 1.79 23.23 -41.98
N LYS A 13 1.43 21.95 -42.17
CA LYS A 13 0.47 21.27 -41.27
C LYS A 13 0.95 19.97 -40.63
N ARG A 14 2.05 19.36 -41.08
CA ARG A 14 2.46 18.01 -40.63
C ARG A 14 3.42 17.95 -39.44
N THR A 15 4.23 18.98 -39.22
CA THR A 15 5.25 19.01 -38.15
C THR A 15 4.70 19.50 -36.81
N PHE A 16 3.66 20.34 -36.83
CA PHE A 16 2.95 20.81 -35.65
C PHE A 16 2.25 19.63 -34.95
N GLU A 17 1.44 18.87 -35.69
CA GLU A 17 0.69 17.70 -35.22
C GLU A 17 1.55 16.69 -34.42
N LYS A 18 2.70 16.28 -34.97
CA LYS A 18 3.58 15.31 -34.29
C LYS A 18 4.19 15.83 -32.99
N ARG A 19 4.56 17.11 -32.93
CA ARG A 19 5.17 17.71 -31.73
C ARG A 19 4.14 17.84 -30.61
N TRP A 20 2.91 18.25 -30.95
CA TRP A 20 1.82 18.34 -29.96
C TRP A 20 1.38 16.98 -29.43
N VAL A 21 1.29 15.97 -30.29
CA VAL A 21 1.01 14.60 -29.84
C VAL A 21 2.11 14.09 -28.93
N ALA A 22 3.38 14.30 -29.27
CA ALA A 22 4.50 13.89 -28.41
C ALA A 22 4.47 14.58 -27.04
N ILE A 23 4.15 15.88 -27.01
CA ILE A 23 4.01 16.65 -25.75
C ILE A 23 2.85 16.12 -24.92
N LEU A 24 1.68 15.86 -25.52
CA LEU A 24 0.51 15.33 -24.81
C LEU A 24 0.78 13.94 -24.24
N VAL A 25 1.35 13.04 -25.03
CA VAL A 25 1.70 11.68 -24.58
C VAL A 25 2.71 11.74 -23.43
N SER A 26 3.75 12.58 -23.57
CA SER A 26 4.75 12.75 -22.51
C SER A 26 4.13 13.35 -21.24
N GLY A 27 3.22 14.33 -21.39
CA GLY A 27 2.47 14.91 -20.28
C GLY A 27 1.59 13.88 -19.57
N CYS A 28 0.83 13.07 -20.29
CA CYS A 28 0.01 12.00 -19.71
C CYS A 28 0.87 10.95 -19.00
N LEU A 29 2.00 10.55 -19.57
CA LEU A 29 2.93 9.61 -18.94
C LEU A 29 3.51 10.19 -17.65
N LEU A 30 3.91 11.47 -17.65
CA LEU A 30 4.42 12.14 -16.45
C LEU A 30 3.36 12.23 -15.35
N VAL A 31 2.14 12.64 -15.69
CA VAL A 31 1.03 12.72 -14.72
C VAL A 31 0.69 11.32 -14.18
N GLY A 32 0.66 10.31 -15.05
CA GLY A 32 0.45 8.91 -14.67
C GLY A 32 1.55 8.40 -13.73
N LEU A 33 2.82 8.72 -14.03
CA LEU A 33 3.96 8.34 -13.20
C LEU A 33 3.92 9.02 -11.82
N ILE A 34 3.61 10.32 -11.77
CA ILE A 34 3.46 11.07 -10.52
C ILE A 34 2.30 10.49 -9.71
N GLY A 35 1.16 10.23 -10.34
CA GLY A 35 0.01 9.60 -9.69
C GLY A 35 0.34 8.21 -9.14
N PHE A 36 1.09 7.40 -9.90
CA PHE A 36 1.56 6.08 -9.48
C PHE A 36 2.49 6.18 -8.26
N LEU A 37 3.48 7.07 -8.31
CA LEU A 37 4.43 7.29 -7.21
C LEU A 37 3.73 7.76 -5.91
N VAL A 38 2.73 8.64 -6.03
CA VAL A 38 1.91 9.06 -4.89
C VAL A 38 1.03 7.92 -4.37
N GLY A 39 0.52 7.07 -5.26
CA GLY A 39 -0.32 5.92 -4.92
C GLY A 39 0.44 4.82 -4.18
N VAL A 40 1.64 4.44 -4.63
CA VAL A 40 2.45 3.41 -3.97
C VAL A 40 2.89 3.82 -2.56
N ASN A 41 3.07 5.12 -2.31
CA ASN A 41 3.41 5.63 -0.98
C ASN A 41 2.26 5.51 0.04
N ARG A 42 1.04 5.14 -0.38
CA ARG A 42 -0.12 4.97 0.53
C ARG A 42 -0.33 3.55 1.05
N SER A 43 0.29 2.54 0.44
CA SER A 43 0.16 1.14 0.88
C SER A 43 1.27 0.76 1.85
N SER A 44 1.37 1.42 3.00
CA SER A 44 2.42 1.17 4.00
C SER A 44 2.01 0.05 4.96
N VAL A 45 2.05 -1.20 4.48
CA VAL A 45 2.08 -2.34 5.39
C VAL A 45 3.38 -2.25 6.19
N THR A 46 3.27 -2.01 7.50
CA THR A 46 4.39 -1.94 8.44
C THR A 46 4.43 -3.24 9.24
N ILE A 47 5.56 -3.94 9.17
CA ILE A 47 5.81 -5.13 9.98
C ILE A 47 6.34 -4.68 11.34
N ARG A 48 5.78 -5.24 12.40
CA ARG A 48 6.11 -4.94 13.79
C ARG A 48 6.41 -6.25 14.50
N SER A 49 7.32 -6.20 15.46
CA SER A 49 7.61 -7.31 16.36
C SER A 49 7.66 -6.77 17.77
N CYS A 50 6.68 -7.15 18.59
CA CYS A 50 6.46 -6.52 19.89
C CYS A 50 6.03 -7.55 20.92
N LYS A 51 6.17 -7.22 22.21
CA LYS A 51 5.63 -8.04 23.29
C LYS A 51 4.11 -8.05 23.19
N ALA A 52 3.51 -9.22 23.37
CA ALA A 52 2.06 -9.39 23.34
C ALA A 52 1.56 -10.15 24.55
N TYR A 53 0.36 -9.80 25.00
CA TYR A 53 -0.39 -10.57 25.98
C TYR A 53 -1.55 -11.26 25.26
N ALA A 54 -1.51 -12.58 25.19
CA ALA A 54 -2.59 -13.38 24.62
C ALA A 54 -3.72 -13.54 25.65
N ALA A 55 -4.96 -13.42 25.20
CA ALA A 55 -6.16 -13.81 25.94
C ALA A 55 -7.07 -14.68 25.03
N PRO A 56 -8.11 -15.33 25.57
CA PRO A 56 -8.92 -16.30 24.80
C PRO A 56 -9.53 -15.75 23.51
N THR A 57 -9.92 -14.48 23.47
CA THR A 57 -10.63 -13.85 22.34
C THR A 57 -9.79 -12.83 21.59
N GLN A 58 -8.76 -12.27 22.24
CA GLN A 58 -7.95 -11.19 21.71
C GLN A 58 -6.54 -11.26 22.29
N ALA A 59 -5.52 -10.97 21.49
CA ALA A 59 -4.20 -10.65 21.98
C ALA A 59 -3.97 -9.13 21.89
N THR A 60 -3.22 -8.59 22.84
CA THR A 60 -2.84 -7.18 22.86
C THR A 60 -1.34 -7.09 22.74
N ALA A 61 -0.84 -6.48 21.66
CA ALA A 61 0.59 -6.23 21.48
C ALA A 61 0.92 -4.78 21.83
N THR A 62 1.98 -4.58 22.61
CA THR A 62 2.46 -3.25 23.00
C THR A 62 3.86 -3.06 22.44
N CYS A 63 4.02 -2.05 21.59
CA CYS A 63 5.27 -1.73 20.92
C CYS A 63 5.97 -0.53 21.57
N ASP A 64 7.27 -0.39 21.32
CA ASP A 64 8.09 0.70 21.88
C ASP A 64 7.69 2.10 21.36
N ASP A 65 6.90 2.17 20.29
CA ASP A 65 6.33 3.41 19.76
C ASP A 65 5.10 3.91 20.56
N GLY A 66 4.77 3.24 21.68
CA GLY A 66 3.68 3.59 22.58
C GLY A 66 2.29 3.17 22.09
N TRP A 67 2.20 2.46 20.97
CA TRP A 67 0.94 1.95 20.46
C TRP A 67 0.61 0.57 21.05
N ALA A 68 -0.68 0.41 21.38
CA ALA A 68 -1.27 -0.89 21.69
C ALA A 68 -2.11 -1.36 20.50
N TYR A 69 -1.93 -2.61 20.12
CA TYR A 69 -2.59 -3.23 18.97
C TYR A 69 -3.48 -4.37 19.44
N ALA A 70 -4.76 -4.27 19.11
CA ALA A 70 -5.73 -5.34 19.33
C ALA A 70 -5.67 -6.34 18.17
N ILE A 71 -5.43 -7.61 18.50
CA ILE A 71 -5.29 -8.70 17.53
C ILE A 71 -6.45 -9.69 17.80
N PRO A 72 -7.48 -9.72 16.93
CA PRO A 72 -8.61 -10.62 17.10
C PRO A 72 -8.17 -12.07 16.84
N VAL A 73 -8.22 -12.91 17.86
CA VAL A 73 -7.68 -14.29 17.78
C VAL A 73 -8.49 -15.17 16.82
N ALA A 74 -9.79 -14.92 16.66
CA ALA A 74 -10.65 -15.76 15.82
C ALA A 74 -10.64 -15.40 14.33
N ASN A 75 -10.42 -14.12 13.99
CA ASN A 75 -10.70 -13.56 12.67
C ASN A 75 -9.51 -12.75 12.11
N VAL A 76 -8.29 -13.09 12.51
CA VAL A 76 -7.08 -12.49 11.93
C VAL A 76 -6.49 -13.45 10.91
N LYS A 77 -6.05 -12.94 9.76
CA LYS A 77 -5.26 -13.70 8.82
C LYS A 77 -3.90 -13.98 9.45
N TRP A 78 -3.37 -15.19 9.31
CA TRP A 78 -2.06 -15.49 9.86
C TRP A 78 -1.28 -16.46 8.97
N ARG A 79 0.03 -16.40 9.13
CA ARG A 79 0.97 -17.29 8.46
C ARG A 79 1.62 -18.16 9.53
N ASP A 80 1.67 -19.47 9.28
CA ASP A 80 2.35 -20.41 10.17
C ASP A 80 3.86 -20.49 9.90
N ALA A 81 4.56 -21.23 10.75
CA ALA A 81 6.02 -21.39 10.68
C ALA A 81 6.52 -22.07 9.40
N ILE A 82 5.67 -22.83 8.69
CA ILE A 82 6.00 -23.45 7.40
C ILE A 82 5.62 -22.56 6.21
N GLY A 83 5.03 -21.39 6.49
CA GLY A 83 4.73 -20.35 5.53
C GLY A 83 3.36 -20.44 4.88
N VAL A 84 2.46 -21.30 5.37
CA VAL A 84 1.08 -21.46 4.88
C VAL A 84 0.19 -20.37 5.49
N TRP A 85 -0.71 -19.86 4.66
CA TRP A 85 -1.67 -18.83 5.04
C TRP A 85 -2.97 -19.45 5.55
N HIS A 86 -3.47 -18.87 6.64
CA HIS A 86 -4.75 -19.17 7.25
C HIS A 86 -5.60 -17.90 7.22
N GLU A 87 -6.84 -18.00 6.74
CA GLU A 87 -7.74 -16.84 6.62
C GLU A 87 -8.44 -16.48 7.95
N GLY A 88 -8.20 -17.25 9.00
CA GLY A 88 -8.78 -17.06 10.33
C GLY A 88 -8.36 -18.16 11.30
N GLY A 89 -9.00 -18.20 12.46
CA GLY A 89 -8.62 -19.07 13.56
C GLY A 89 -7.43 -18.53 14.36
N ARG A 90 -7.15 -19.17 15.49
CA ARG A 90 -6.09 -18.75 16.41
C ARG A 90 -4.71 -19.00 15.78
N PRO A 91 -3.85 -17.98 15.65
CA PRO A 91 -2.45 -18.16 15.31
C PRO A 91 -1.77 -19.13 16.27
N ASP A 92 -1.01 -20.09 15.75
CA ASP A 92 -0.38 -21.16 16.55
C ASP A 92 0.67 -20.65 17.54
N CYS A 93 1.34 -19.54 17.22
CA CYS A 93 2.25 -18.85 18.13
C CYS A 93 1.55 -18.13 19.29
N LEU A 94 0.21 -18.06 19.31
CA LEU A 94 -0.55 -17.53 20.45
C LEU A 94 -1.04 -18.67 21.36
N PRO A 95 -0.67 -18.67 22.65
CA PRO A 95 -1.10 -19.70 23.59
C PRO A 95 -2.61 -19.68 23.79
N LEU A 96 -3.19 -20.83 24.15
CA LEU A 96 -4.64 -20.97 24.31
C LEU A 96 -5.22 -20.14 25.46
N GLY A 97 -4.44 -19.98 26.53
CA GLY A 97 -4.80 -19.26 27.74
C GLY A 97 -4.11 -17.89 27.87
N PRO A 98 -4.40 -17.18 28.98
CA PRO A 98 -3.78 -15.89 29.26
C PRO A 98 -2.28 -16.04 29.52
N GLN A 99 -1.44 -15.48 28.65
CA GLN A 99 0.00 -15.61 28.75
C GLN A 99 0.73 -14.53 27.94
N GLU A 100 1.90 -14.12 28.42
CA GLU A 100 2.82 -13.24 27.69
C GLU A 100 3.59 -13.99 26.59
N VAL A 101 3.69 -13.34 25.44
CA VAL A 101 4.47 -13.73 24.27
C VAL A 101 5.57 -12.68 24.08
N ASN A 102 6.83 -13.12 24.17
CA ASN A 102 7.99 -12.21 24.19
C ASN A 102 8.13 -11.38 22.92
N ALA A 103 7.81 -11.95 21.76
CA ALA A 103 7.85 -11.26 20.49
C ALA A 103 6.79 -11.88 19.56
N LEU A 104 5.80 -11.09 19.21
CA LEU A 104 4.79 -11.43 18.21
C LEU A 104 5.03 -10.56 16.98
N THR A 105 5.20 -11.19 15.82
CA THR A 105 5.37 -10.49 14.55
C THR A 105 4.03 -10.32 13.86
N PHE A 106 3.68 -9.10 13.49
CA PHE A 106 2.41 -8.80 12.84
C PHE A 106 2.54 -7.59 11.92
N ALA A 107 1.62 -7.48 10.98
CA ALA A 107 1.55 -6.36 10.07
C ALA A 107 0.40 -5.43 10.41
N THR A 108 0.67 -4.14 10.28
CA THR A 108 -0.30 -3.06 10.43
C THR A 108 -0.33 -2.20 9.20
N VAL A 109 -1.45 -1.56 8.92
CA VAL A 109 -1.53 -0.48 7.92
C VAL A 109 -1.82 0.83 8.63
N ASP A 110 -1.23 1.95 8.19
CA ASP A 110 -1.62 3.26 8.73
C ASP A 110 -2.88 3.76 8.02
N VAL A 111 -3.97 3.90 8.76
CA VAL A 111 -5.24 4.44 8.25
C VAL A 111 -5.44 5.83 8.80
N ARG A 112 -5.86 6.77 7.93
CA ARG A 112 -6.22 8.12 8.33
C ARG A 112 -7.49 8.57 7.61
N VAL A 113 -8.53 8.90 8.36
CA VAL A 113 -9.84 9.34 7.84
C VAL A 113 -10.29 10.54 8.67
N GLU A 114 -10.61 11.65 8.00
CA GLU A 114 -11.14 12.87 8.66
C GLU A 114 -10.30 13.36 9.85
N GLY A 115 -8.97 13.23 9.77
CA GLY A 115 -8.04 13.62 10.83
C GLY A 115 -7.85 12.58 11.94
N VAL A 116 -8.69 11.54 12.00
CA VAL A 116 -8.55 10.38 12.89
C VAL A 116 -7.59 9.38 12.26
N GLY A 117 -6.59 8.93 13.01
CA GLY A 117 -5.62 7.92 12.57
C GLY A 117 -5.66 6.69 13.45
N TRP A 118 -5.61 5.51 12.84
CA TRP A 118 -5.47 4.23 13.55
C TRP A 118 -4.66 3.24 12.72
N ARG A 119 -4.25 2.14 13.36
CA ARG A 119 -3.36 1.14 12.76
C ARG A 119 -3.93 -0.26 12.92
N PRO A 120 -4.85 -0.71 12.05
CA PRO A 120 -5.41 -2.04 12.16
C PRO A 120 -4.35 -3.09 11.84
N VAL A 121 -4.42 -4.20 12.56
CA VAL A 121 -3.61 -5.40 12.30
C VAL A 121 -4.25 -6.15 11.12
N VAL A 122 -3.43 -6.44 10.10
CA VAL A 122 -3.90 -7.10 8.86
C VAL A 122 -3.49 -8.55 8.76
N TRP A 123 -2.38 -8.94 9.39
CA TRP A 123 -1.99 -10.33 9.56
C TRP A 123 -0.97 -10.55 10.69
N VAL A 124 -0.84 -11.79 11.15
CA VAL A 124 0.16 -12.26 12.12
C VAL A 124 1.12 -13.27 11.47
N SER A 125 2.41 -13.19 11.76
CA SER A 125 3.37 -14.24 11.41
C SER A 125 3.79 -14.95 12.67
N CYS A 126 3.44 -16.22 12.66
CA CYS A 126 4.17 -17.28 13.31
C CYS A 126 5.11 -17.90 12.24
#